data_AF-A0A8T4TAC7-F1
#
_entry.id   AF-A0A8T4TAC7-F1
#
_cell.length_a   1.000
_cell.length_b   1.000
_cell.length_c   1.000
_cell.angle_alpha   90.00
_cell.angle_beta   90.00
_cell.angle_gamma   90.00
#
_symmetry.space_group_name_H-M   'P 1'
#
loop_
_entity.id
_entity.type
_entity.pdbx_description
1 polymer ?
#
loop_
_entity_poly.entity_id
_entity_poly.type
_entity_poly.pdbx_seq_one_letter_code
_entity_poly.pdbx_strand_id
1 'polypeptide(L)' 'MKLQKQLSRKVRDVEYAKWVLVIPPNIVEELKWKEGQELEAEIKESKLVVKKP' A
#
# COMPACT_ATOMS: atom_id res chain seq x y z
N MET A 1 -9.40 -7.36 0.23
CA MET A 1 -8.10 -6.69 0.46
C MET A 1 -7.26 -7.49 1.44
N LYS A 2 -5.94 -7.45 1.34
CA LYS A 2 -5.01 -8.09 2.28
C LYS A 2 -3.75 -7.24 2.42
N LEU A 3 -3.28 -7.04 3.65
CA LEU A 3 -1.95 -6.50 3.91
C LEU A 3 -0.94 -7.65 3.87
N GLN A 4 0.08 -7.51 3.03
CA GLN A 4 1.11 -8.53 2.83
C GLN A 4 2.48 -7.97 3.23
N LYS A 5 3.26 -8.76 3.96
CA LYS A 5 4.68 -8.50 4.19
C LYS A 5 5.47 -9.16 3.06
N GLN A 6 6.20 -8.37 2.29
CA GLN A 6 7.13 -8.87 1.27
C GLN A 6 8.56 -8.61 1.75
N LEU A 7 9.32 -9.69 1.95
CA LEU A 7 10.75 -9.59 2.25
C LEU A 7 11.49 -9.08 1.01
N SER A 8 12.19 -7.96 1.15
CA SER A 8 12.98 -7.37 0.07
C SER A 8 14.41 -7.90 0.07
N ARG A 9 15.01 -8.06 1.25
CA ARG A 9 16.34 -8.64 1.43
C ARG A 9 16.54 -9.10 2.87
N LYS A 10 17.39 -10.10 3.07
CA LYS A 10 17.91 -10.50 4.38
C LYS A 10 19.41 -10.29 4.39
N VAL A 11 19.91 -9.50 5.35
CA VAL A 11 21.35 -9.27 5.52
C VAL A 11 21.71 -9.70 6.93
N ARG A 12 22.46 -10.80 7.05
CA ARG A 12 22.70 -11.49 8.33
C ARG A 12 21.36 -11.80 9.02
N ASP A 13 21.10 -11.22 10.19
CA ASP A 13 19.88 -11.40 10.98
C ASP A 13 18.84 -10.29 10.76
N VAL A 14 19.10 -9.30 9.90
CA VAL A 14 18.17 -8.20 9.63
C VAL A 14 17.34 -8.49 8.38
N GLU A 15 16.02 -8.58 8.58
CA GLU A 15 15.04 -8.69 7.51
C GLU A 15 14.53 -7.30 7.11
N TYR A 16 14.76 -6.93 5.87
CA TYR A 16 14.13 -5.77 5.28
C TYR A 16 12.85 -6.23 4.58
N ALA A 17 11.73 -5.62 4.95
CA ALA A 17 10.45 -5.92 4.38
C ALA A 17 9.73 -4.65 3.95
N LYS A 18 8.96 -4.76 2.87
CA LYS A 18 7.96 -3.79 2.49
C LYS A 18 6.58 -4.36 2.75
N TRP A 19 5.63 -3.48 3.07
CA TRP A 19 4.24 -3.82 3.22
C TRP A 19 3.49 -3.48 1.94
N VAL A 20 2.68 -4.42 1.45
CA VAL A 20 1.90 -4.27 0.21
C VAL A 20 0.43 -4.48 0.54
N LEU A 21 -0.41 -3.49 0.23
CA LEU A 21 -1.86 -3.64 0.29
C LEU A 21 -2.37 -4.08 -1.08
N VAL A 22 -3.04 -5.22 -1.16
CA VAL A 22 -3.68 -5.66 -2.41
C VAL A 22 -5.09 -5.11 -2.48
N ILE A 23 -5.32 -4.20 -3.44
CA ILE A 23 -6.59 -3.56 -3.72
C ILE A 23 -7.25 -4.27 -4.92
N PRO A 24 -8.47 -4.81 -4.75
CA PRO A 24 -9.25 -5.38 -5.85
C PRO A 24 -9.43 -4.42 -7.04
N PRO A 25 -9.42 -4.91 -8.29
CA PRO A 25 -9.54 -4.06 -9.48
C PRO A 25 -10.77 -3.14 -9.47
N ASN A 26 -11.92 -3.64 -9.04
CA ASN A 26 -13.16 -2.87 -8.97
C ASN A 26 -13.05 -1.63 -8.06
N ILE A 27 -12.28 -1.70 -6.97
CA ILE A 27 -12.06 -0.56 -6.08
C ILE A 27 -11.11 0.45 -6.75
N VAL A 28 -10.07 -0.02 -7.44
CA VAL A 28 -9.14 0.86 -8.19
C VAL A 28 -9.88 1.64 -9.28
N GLU A 29 -10.80 0.96 -9.98
CA GLU A 29 -11.66 1.55 -11.00
C GLU A 29 -12.60 2.62 -10.43
N GLU A 30 -13.28 2.30 -9.32
CA GLU A 30 -14.20 3.24 -8.63
C GLU A 30 -13.46 4.49 -8.13
N LEU A 31 -12.26 4.31 -7.57
CA LEU A 31 -11.38 5.40 -7.15
C LEU A 31 -10.76 6.18 -8.33
N LYS A 32 -10.92 5.69 -9.56
CA LYS A 32 -10.33 6.23 -10.79
C LYS A 32 -8.82 6.42 -10.63
N TRP A 33 -8.19 5.43 -10.02
CA TRP A 33 -6.76 5.39 -9.80
C TRP A 33 -6.05 4.85 -11.04
N LYS A 34 -4.86 5.37 -11.31
CA LYS A 34 -4.03 4.95 -12.45
C LYS A 34 -2.74 4.31 -11.94
N GLU A 35 -2.22 3.38 -12.73
CA GLU A 35 -0.90 2.81 -12.48
C GLU A 35 0.16 3.92 -12.43
N GLY A 36 1.08 3.83 -11.47
CA GLY A 36 2.19 4.78 -11.30
C GLY A 36 1.81 6.18 -10.82
N GLN A 37 0.54 6.49 -10.56
CA GLN A 37 0.15 7.79 -10.03
C GLN A 37 0.67 7.96 -8.58
N GLU A 38 0.99 9.19 -8.22
CA GLU A 38 1.27 9.56 -6.83
C GLU A 38 -0.04 9.67 -6.03
N LEU A 39 0.02 9.28 -4.76
CA LEU A 39 -1.08 9.31 -3.82
C LEU A 39 -0.58 9.85 -2.48
N GLU A 40 -1.45 10.58 -1.78
CA GLU A 40 -1.20 11.01 -0.41
C GLU A 40 -1.78 10.02 0.58
N ALA A 41 -1.12 9.86 1.73
CA ALA A 41 -1.57 9.01 2.81
C ALA A 41 -1.53 9.74 4.15
N GLU A 42 -2.59 9.60 4.94
CA GLU A 42 -2.67 10.12 6.31
C GLU A 42 -3.27 9.08 7.27
N ILE A 43 -2.89 9.15 8.55
CA ILE A 43 -3.48 8.32 9.61
C ILE A 43 -4.54 9.15 10.31
N LYS A 44 -5.79 8.70 10.26
CA LYS A 44 -6.93 9.31 10.96
C LYS A 44 -7.67 8.23 11.74
N GLU A 45 -7.80 8.41 13.05
CA GLU A 45 -8.57 7.48 13.92
C GLU A 45 -8.16 6.00 13.75
N SER A 46 -6.85 5.73 13.68
CA SER A 46 -6.32 4.37 13.41
C SER A 46 -6.68 3.79 12.03
N LYS A 47 -7.13 4.63 11.09
CA LYS A 47 -7.37 4.26 9.68
C LYS A 47 -6.29 4.89 8.80
N LEU A 48 -5.83 4.13 7.81
CA LEU A 48 -5.02 4.66 6.72
C LEU A 48 -5.97 5.23 5.66
N VAL A 49 -5.95 6.55 5.48
CA VAL A 49 -6.70 7.23 4.42
C VAL A 49 -5.74 7.54 3.28
N VAL A 50 -6.02 6.98 2.11
CA VAL A 50 -5.23 7.21 0.89
C VAL A 50 -6.10 7.97 -0.11
N LYS A 51 -5.58 9.08 -0.64
CA LYS A 51 -6.30 9.99 -1.53
C LYS A 51 -5.39 10.50 -2.64
N LYS A 52 -6.00 11.06 -3.68
CA LYS A 52 -5.25 11.84 -4.68
C LYS A 52 -4.70 13.11 -3.99
N PRO A 53 -3.53 13.62 -4.44
CA PRO A 53 -3.05 14.94 -4.04
C PRO A 53 -4.10 16.03 -4.28
#